data_AF-A0A553G4U2-F1
#
_entry.id   AF-A0A553G4U2-F1
#
_cell.length_a   1.000
_cell.length_b   1.000
_cell.length_c   1.000
_cell.angle_alpha   90.00
_cell.angle_beta   90.00
_cell.angle_gamma   90.00
#
_symmetry.space_group_name_H-M   'P 1'
#
loop_
_entity.id
_entity.type
_entity.pdbx_description
1 polymer ?
#
loop_
_entity_poly.entity_id
_entity_poly.type
_entity_poly.pdbx_seq_one_letter_code
_entity_poly.pdbx_strand_id
1 'polypeptide(L)'
;MPKPSLHIAGEFTSFICLESITMRMFFALDTFFVADQCVLESAYKTYSQVVRKAALLPGVDVLFICSEPVEVDSEEMKKDLITQFRVERPNEDFESLRLYLCEAIVSAEQELFTKAEAPLASFFLMDEEYAKADVFPSSVGVRELITSPVSTDK
;
A
#
# COMPACT_ATOMS: atom_id res chain seq x y z
N MET A 1 -67.79 19.11 -31.08
CA MET A 1 -67.03 18.49 -29.97
C MET A 1 -66.92 16.99 -30.25
N PRO A 2 -65.80 16.29 -29.99
CA PRO A 2 -64.68 16.63 -29.09
C PRO A 2 -63.29 16.74 -29.77
N LYS A 3 -62.33 17.18 -28.95
CA LYS A 3 -60.92 17.54 -29.21
C LYS A 3 -60.01 16.32 -29.42
N PRO A 4 -58.85 16.46 -30.09
CA PRO A 4 -57.74 15.54 -29.90
C PRO A 4 -57.07 15.82 -28.55
N SER A 5 -57.07 14.82 -27.67
CA SER A 5 -56.34 14.86 -26.40
C SER A 5 -54.86 14.57 -26.68
N LEU A 6 -54.05 15.63 -26.69
CA LEU A 6 -52.60 15.56 -26.64
C LEU A 6 -52.22 15.28 -25.17
N HIS A 7 -51.96 14.01 -24.83
CA HIS A 7 -51.28 13.69 -23.58
C HIS A 7 -49.78 13.63 -23.84
N ILE A 8 -49.13 14.77 -23.67
CA ILE A 8 -47.69 14.83 -23.36
C ILE A 8 -47.59 14.59 -21.85
N ALA A 9 -47.43 13.33 -21.45
CA ALA A 9 -46.72 12.99 -20.22
C ALA A 9 -45.30 12.62 -20.71
N GLY A 10 -44.27 13.44 -20.52
CA GLY A 10 -43.93 14.05 -19.24
C GLY A 10 -43.16 13.06 -18.35
N GLU A 11 -42.57 12.00 -18.89
CA GLU A 11 -41.55 11.22 -18.17
C GLU A 11 -40.22 11.96 -18.25
N PHE A 12 -40.05 12.93 -17.36
CA PHE A 12 -38.74 13.28 -16.83
C PHE A 12 -38.27 12.05 -16.05
N THR A 13 -37.69 11.07 -16.74
CA THR A 13 -36.77 10.14 -16.08
C THR A 13 -35.61 10.99 -15.60
N SER A 14 -35.64 11.33 -14.31
CA SER A 14 -34.49 11.84 -13.59
C SER A 14 -33.35 10.86 -13.85
N PHE A 15 -32.43 11.25 -14.73
CA PHE A 15 -31.06 10.79 -14.64
C PHE A 15 -30.56 11.27 -13.28
N ILE A 16 -30.77 10.45 -12.25
CA ILE A 16 -29.91 10.50 -11.08
C ILE A 16 -28.55 10.17 -11.68
N CYS A 17 -27.71 11.20 -11.85
CA CYS A 17 -26.28 10.97 -11.86
C CYS A 17 -26.04 10.23 -10.54
N LEU A 18 -25.89 8.90 -10.60
CA LEU A 18 -25.14 8.22 -9.58
C LEU A 18 -23.74 8.81 -9.74
N GLU A 19 -23.47 9.88 -9.01
CA GLU A 19 -22.11 10.24 -8.65
C GLU A 19 -21.49 8.95 -8.16
N SER A 20 -20.45 8.48 -8.85
CA SER A 20 -19.72 7.31 -8.41
C SER A 20 -19.13 7.63 -7.05
N ILE A 21 -19.81 7.20 -5.99
CA ILE A 21 -19.27 7.22 -4.63
C ILE A 21 -18.11 6.23 -4.66
N THR A 22 -16.89 6.75 -4.75
CA THR A 22 -15.70 5.94 -4.62
C THR A 22 -15.45 5.73 -3.14
N MET A 23 -15.59 4.49 -2.67
CA MET A 23 -15.26 4.16 -1.29
C MET A 23 -13.75 4.16 -1.12
N ARG A 24 -13.26 4.96 -0.17
CA ARG A 24 -11.86 4.97 0.21
C ARG A 24 -11.66 4.27 1.54
N MET A 25 -10.61 3.47 1.58
CA MET A 25 -10.19 2.71 2.74
C MET A 25 -8.85 3.26 3.21
N PHE A 26 -8.64 3.29 4.52
CA PHE A 26 -7.40 3.77 5.13
C PHE A 26 -6.67 2.62 5.78
N PHE A 27 -5.37 2.54 5.56
CA PHE A 27 -4.52 1.45 6.03
C PHE A 27 -3.29 1.99 6.74
N ALA A 28 -2.91 1.33 7.82
CA ALA A 28 -1.55 1.34 8.32
C ALA A 28 -0.78 0.19 7.66
N LEU A 29 0.40 0.52 7.13
CA LEU A 29 1.33 -0.41 6.51
C LEU A 29 2.57 -0.48 7.39
N ASP A 30 2.81 -1.66 7.95
CA ASP A 30 3.92 -1.94 8.84
C ASP A 30 4.98 -2.71 8.03
N THR A 31 6.03 -2.03 7.60
CA THR A 31 7.12 -2.62 6.80
C THR A 31 8.28 -3.03 7.70
N PHE A 32 8.41 -4.33 7.91
CA PHE A 32 9.53 -4.94 8.61
C PHE A 32 10.66 -5.24 7.63
N PHE A 33 11.89 -4.94 7.99
CA PHE A 33 13.06 -5.31 7.19
C PHE A 33 14.27 -5.57 8.07
N VAL A 34 15.22 -6.38 7.58
CA VAL A 34 16.50 -6.56 8.26
C VAL A 34 17.62 -5.81 7.55
N ALA A 35 18.47 -5.13 8.32
CA ALA A 35 19.62 -4.39 7.82
C ALA A 35 20.74 -4.33 8.86
N ASP A 36 21.97 -4.13 8.41
CA ASP A 36 23.07 -3.72 9.29
C ASP A 36 22.91 -2.22 9.63
N GLN A 37 23.25 -1.84 10.87
CA GLN A 37 23.19 -0.45 11.32
C GLN A 37 23.98 0.51 10.40
N CYS A 38 25.10 0.05 9.83
CA CYS A 38 25.97 0.84 8.95
C CYS A 38 25.29 1.24 7.64
N VAL A 39 24.24 0.52 7.22
CA VAL A 39 23.50 0.78 5.98
C VAL A 39 22.05 1.19 6.22
N LEU A 40 21.66 1.44 7.47
CA LEU A 40 20.28 1.77 7.84
C LEU A 40 19.73 3.00 7.09
N GLU A 41 20.56 4.03 6.90
CA GLU A 41 20.16 5.22 6.13
C GLU A 41 19.82 4.85 4.67
N SER A 42 20.62 3.96 4.06
CA SER A 42 20.36 3.47 2.71
C SER A 42 19.09 2.63 2.66
N ALA A 43 18.86 1.77 3.66
CA ALA A 43 17.64 0.97 3.76
C ALA A 43 16.39 1.86 3.87
N TYR A 44 16.43 2.88 4.74
CA TYR A 44 15.34 3.84 4.86
C TYR A 44 15.11 4.63 3.57
N LYS A 45 16.19 5.01 2.87
CA LYS A 45 16.07 5.66 1.56
C LYS A 45 15.35 4.75 0.56
N THR A 46 15.68 3.47 0.49
CA THR A 46 14.98 2.49 -0.35
C THR A 46 13.50 2.40 0.01
N TYR A 47 13.17 2.23 1.29
CA TYR A 47 11.79 2.22 1.78
C TYR A 47 11.03 3.49 1.35
N SER A 48 11.60 4.67 1.60
CA SER A 48 10.96 5.94 1.25
C SER A 48 10.70 6.09 -0.25
N GLN A 49 11.58 5.54 -1.09
CA GLN A 49 11.41 5.54 -2.54
C GLN A 49 10.30 4.59 -2.97
N VAL A 50 10.22 3.41 -2.38
CA VAL A 50 9.13 2.44 -2.63
C VAL A 50 7.77 3.06 -2.29
N VAL A 51 7.64 3.63 -1.09
CA VAL A 51 6.39 4.29 -0.67
C VAL A 51 6.02 5.43 -1.62
N ARG A 52 7.00 6.23 -2.07
CA ARG A 52 6.77 7.30 -3.06
C ARG A 52 6.36 6.77 -4.43
N LYS A 53 6.90 5.63 -4.87
CA LYS A 53 6.47 4.97 -6.12
C LYS A 53 5.04 4.46 -5.99
N ALA A 54 4.69 3.86 -4.85
CA ALA A 54 3.32 3.43 -4.57
C ALA A 54 2.32 4.60 -4.59
N ALA A 55 2.73 5.80 -4.15
CA ALA A 55 1.93 7.02 -4.24
C ALA A 55 1.65 7.50 -5.67
N LEU A 56 2.35 6.98 -6.68
CA LEU A 56 2.07 7.29 -8.08
C LEU A 56 1.01 6.36 -8.70
N LEU A 57 0.61 5.31 -7.97
CA LEU A 57 -0.43 4.40 -8.43
C LEU A 57 -1.79 5.10 -8.38
N PRO A 58 -2.58 5.05 -9.47
CA PRO A 58 -3.94 5.60 -9.47
C PRO A 58 -4.76 5.00 -8.34
N GLY A 59 -5.41 5.87 -7.55
CA GLY A 59 -6.27 5.46 -6.44
C GLY A 59 -5.51 5.13 -5.14
N VAL A 60 -4.21 5.36 -5.05
CA VAL A 60 -3.42 5.28 -3.81
C VAL A 60 -2.92 6.67 -3.42
N ASP A 61 -3.19 7.08 -2.19
CA ASP A 61 -2.66 8.31 -1.60
C ASP A 61 -1.89 7.98 -0.33
N VAL A 62 -0.66 8.47 -0.23
CA VAL A 62 0.16 8.33 0.98
C VAL A 62 -0.07 9.55 1.87
N LEU A 63 -0.62 9.31 3.06
CA LEU A 63 -0.98 10.35 4.03
C LEU A 63 0.11 10.57 5.08
N PHE A 64 0.86 9.52 5.38
CA PHE A 64 1.94 9.55 6.35
C PHE A 64 3.02 8.54 5.96
N ILE A 65 4.27 8.92 6.25
CA ILE A 65 5.44 8.06 6.21
C ILE A 65 6.24 8.39 7.46
N CYS A 66 6.69 7.38 8.21
CA CYS A 66 7.59 7.61 9.33
C CYS A 66 8.88 8.32 8.86
N SER A 67 9.48 9.13 9.74
CA SER A 67 10.71 9.89 9.43
C SER A 67 11.98 9.08 9.55
N GLU A 68 11.94 7.99 10.31
CA GLU A 68 13.07 7.09 10.54
C GLU A 68 12.57 5.67 10.88
N PRO A 69 13.37 4.63 10.62
CA PRO A 69 13.07 3.28 11.06
C PRO A 69 13.22 3.14 12.57
N VAL A 70 12.37 2.30 13.18
CA VAL A 70 12.46 1.93 14.59
C VAL A 70 13.03 0.51 14.70
N GLU A 71 14.08 0.33 15.50
CA GLU A 71 14.58 -1.03 15.83
C GLU A 71 13.55 -1.74 16.70
N VAL A 72 13.19 -2.98 16.33
CA VAL A 72 12.17 -3.76 17.04
C VAL A 72 12.73 -5.11 17.48
N ASP A 73 12.34 -5.53 18.70
CA ASP A 73 12.79 -6.79 19.30
C ASP A 73 11.80 -7.91 18.97
N SER A 74 12.05 -8.60 17.85
CA SER A 74 11.32 -9.81 17.47
C SER A 74 12.25 -10.80 16.78
N GLU A 75 12.80 -11.71 17.58
CA GLU A 75 13.71 -12.76 17.09
C GLU A 75 13.05 -13.71 16.08
N GLU A 76 11.76 -14.00 16.23
CA GLU A 76 11.00 -14.84 15.29
C GLU A 76 10.92 -14.19 13.90
N MET A 77 10.41 -12.96 13.82
CA MET A 77 10.30 -12.21 12.56
C MET A 77 11.66 -12.00 11.90
N LYS A 78 12.68 -11.65 12.70
CA LYS A 78 14.06 -11.49 12.23
C LYS A 78 14.56 -12.78 11.58
N LYS A 79 14.36 -13.92 12.25
CA LYS A 79 14.81 -15.22 11.77
C LYS A 79 14.07 -15.64 10.50
N ASP A 80 12.78 -15.36 10.39
CA ASP A 80 11.98 -15.68 9.21
C ASP A 80 12.47 -14.90 7.98
N LEU A 81 12.66 -13.58 8.11
CA LEU A 81 13.21 -12.75 7.04
C LEU A 81 14.62 -13.19 6.62
N ILE A 82 15.50 -13.47 7.59
CA ILE A 82 16.85 -13.98 7.32
C ILE A 82 16.79 -15.33 6.61
N THR A 83 15.88 -16.22 7.00
CA THR A 83 15.77 -17.56 6.40
C THR A 83 15.35 -17.50 4.95
N GLN A 84 14.40 -16.63 4.61
CA GLN A 84 14.00 -16.38 3.21
C GLN A 84 15.20 -15.89 2.39
N PHE A 85 15.97 -14.95 2.94
CA PHE A 85 17.05 -14.28 2.23
C PHE A 85 18.34 -15.11 2.12
N ARG A 86 18.58 -16.04 3.04
CA ARG A 86 19.73 -16.98 3.00
C ARG A 86 19.79 -17.82 1.72
N VAL A 87 18.65 -18.06 1.08
CA VAL A 87 18.58 -18.79 -0.20
C VAL A 87 19.27 -18.01 -1.32
N GLU A 88 19.13 -16.69 -1.33
CA GLU A 88 19.67 -15.82 -2.38
C GLU A 88 21.10 -15.41 -2.10
N ARG A 89 21.48 -15.34 -0.82
CA ARG A 89 22.80 -14.82 -0.38
C ARG A 89 23.50 -15.72 0.65
N PRO A 90 23.91 -16.94 0.29
CA PRO A 90 24.47 -17.91 1.23
C PRO A 90 25.77 -17.48 1.93
N ASN A 91 26.46 -16.45 1.43
CA ASN A 91 27.76 -15.97 1.93
C ASN A 91 27.67 -14.67 2.75
N GLU A 92 26.47 -14.13 2.97
CA GLU A 92 26.31 -12.87 3.72
C GLU A 92 26.44 -13.10 5.23
N ASP A 93 26.90 -12.08 5.95
CA ASP A 93 26.93 -12.11 7.42
C ASP A 93 25.55 -11.69 7.94
N PHE A 94 24.80 -12.66 8.46
CA PHE A 94 23.44 -12.43 8.96
C PHE A 94 23.40 -12.08 10.45
N GLU A 95 24.51 -12.26 11.18
CA GLU A 95 24.53 -12.06 12.64
C GLU A 95 24.52 -10.59 13.01
N SER A 96 25.07 -9.72 12.15
CA SER A 96 25.08 -8.27 12.36
C SER A 96 23.75 -7.60 12.00
N LEU A 97 22.85 -8.30 11.31
CA LEU A 97 21.56 -7.78 10.91
C LEU A 97 20.65 -7.56 12.12
N ARG A 98 19.90 -6.47 12.08
CA ARG A 98 18.88 -6.09 13.06
C ARG A 98 17.54 -5.92 12.36
N LEU A 99 16.47 -6.09 13.12
CA LEU A 99 15.11 -5.93 12.62
C LEU A 99 14.64 -4.49 12.85
N TYR A 100 14.12 -3.88 11.79
CA TYR A 100 13.57 -2.53 11.83
C TYR A 100 12.13 -2.51 11.29
N LEU A 101 11.38 -1.52 11.74
CA LEU A 101 10.02 -1.23 11.35
C LEU A 101 9.93 0.19 10.80
N CYS A 102 9.29 0.33 9.64
CA CYS A 102 8.79 1.60 9.14
C CYS A 102 7.26 1.54 8.99
N GLU A 103 6.57 2.61 9.36
CA GLU A 103 5.12 2.72 9.24
C GLU A 103 4.74 3.77 8.18
N ALA A 104 3.75 3.43 7.35
CA ALA A 104 3.08 4.38 6.47
C ALA A 104 1.56 4.31 6.66
N ILE A 105 0.88 5.44 6.50
CA ILE A 105 -0.58 5.49 6.41
C ILE A 105 -0.95 5.85 4.99
N VAL A 106 -1.80 5.01 4.39
CA VAL A 106 -2.25 5.21 3.01
C VAL A 106 -3.76 5.17 2.94
N SER A 107 -4.32 5.98 2.05
CA SER A 107 -5.69 5.85 1.57
C SER A 107 -5.65 5.15 0.22
N ALA A 108 -6.55 4.19 0.01
CA ALA A 108 -6.69 3.55 -1.28
C ALA A 108 -8.16 3.33 -1.64
N GLU A 109 -8.46 3.38 -2.94
CA GLU A 109 -9.78 3.07 -3.47
C GLU A 109 -10.12 1.60 -3.27
N GLN A 110 -11.35 1.30 -2.82
CA GLN A 110 -11.79 -0.06 -2.51
C GLN A 110 -11.62 -1.03 -3.70
N GLU A 111 -11.73 -0.54 -4.93
CA GLU A 111 -11.60 -1.34 -6.16
C GLU A 111 -10.18 -1.90 -6.37
N LEU A 112 -9.15 -1.26 -5.82
CA LEU A 112 -7.78 -1.76 -5.86
C LEU A 112 -7.59 -3.01 -4.97
N PHE A 113 -8.49 -3.24 -4.01
CA PHE A 113 -8.46 -4.42 -3.13
C PHE A 113 -9.22 -5.60 -3.70
N THR A 114 -10.24 -5.36 -4.52
CA THR A 114 -11.05 -6.41 -5.13
C THR A 114 -10.46 -6.92 -6.44
N LYS A 115 -9.58 -6.15 -7.09
CA LYS A 115 -8.83 -6.59 -8.26
C LYS A 115 -7.65 -7.47 -7.84
N ALA A 116 -7.69 -8.72 -8.30
CA ALA A 116 -6.74 -9.78 -7.97
C ALA A 116 -5.32 -9.62 -8.57
N GLU A 117 -4.98 -8.46 -9.14
CA GLU A 117 -3.72 -8.30 -9.87
C GLU A 117 -2.50 -8.21 -8.94
N ALA A 118 -2.59 -7.54 -7.79
CA ALA A 118 -1.60 -7.60 -6.71
C ALA A 118 -2.14 -7.03 -5.38
N PRO A 119 -1.89 -7.66 -4.21
CA PRO A 119 -2.33 -7.14 -2.92
C PRO A 119 -1.60 -5.84 -2.57
N LEU A 120 -2.27 -4.88 -1.89
CA LEU A 120 -1.69 -3.57 -1.52
C LEU A 120 -0.27 -3.70 -0.94
N ALA A 121 -0.06 -4.66 -0.03
CA ALA A 121 1.23 -4.94 0.61
C ALA A 121 2.40 -5.08 -0.38
N SER A 122 2.15 -5.69 -1.54
CA SER A 122 3.20 -5.97 -2.54
C SER A 122 3.83 -4.71 -3.12
N PHE A 123 3.09 -3.61 -3.19
CA PHE A 123 3.62 -2.32 -3.68
C PHE A 123 4.56 -1.63 -2.68
N PHE A 124 4.64 -2.14 -1.45
CA PHE A 124 5.42 -1.56 -0.36
C PHE A 124 6.59 -2.46 0.06
N LEU A 125 6.78 -3.60 -0.60
CA LEU A 125 7.98 -4.41 -0.43
C LEU A 125 9.22 -3.65 -0.91
N MET A 126 10.33 -3.84 -0.21
CA MET A 126 11.61 -3.18 -0.53
C MET A 126 12.39 -3.88 -1.64
N ASP A 127 11.75 -4.83 -2.32
CA ASP A 127 12.33 -5.67 -3.36
C ASP A 127 12.48 -4.86 -4.65
N GLU A 128 13.60 -5.05 -5.34
CA GLU A 128 13.82 -4.44 -6.64
C GLU A 128 13.43 -5.44 -7.72
N GLU A 129 12.38 -5.14 -8.49
CA GLU A 129 11.75 -6.01 -9.52
C GLU A 129 12.72 -6.56 -10.60
N TYR A 130 13.97 -6.10 -10.63
CA TYR A 130 15.02 -6.55 -11.56
C TYR A 130 16.36 -6.85 -10.88
N ALA A 131 16.45 -6.81 -9.55
CA ALA A 131 17.65 -7.17 -8.84
C ALA A 131 17.83 -8.70 -8.86
N LYS A 132 19.09 -9.14 -8.98
CA LYS A 132 19.43 -10.57 -8.90
C LYS A 132 19.32 -11.14 -7.49
N ALA A 133 19.28 -10.27 -6.49
CA ALA A 133 19.13 -10.60 -5.10
C ALA A 133 18.59 -9.36 -4.40
N ASP A 134 17.63 -9.54 -3.50
CA ASP A 134 17.12 -8.41 -2.73
C ASP A 134 18.24 -7.76 -1.93
N VAL A 135 18.15 -6.45 -1.69
CA VAL A 135 19.18 -5.72 -0.93
C VAL A 135 18.79 -5.61 0.53
N PHE A 136 17.48 -5.46 0.79
CA PHE A 136 16.91 -5.33 2.13
C PHE A 136 15.66 -6.22 2.19
N PRO A 137 15.78 -7.47 2.65
CA PRO A 137 14.64 -8.36 2.72
C PRO A 137 13.59 -7.79 3.67
N SER A 138 12.34 -7.80 3.21
CA SER A 138 11.25 -7.10 3.86
C SER A 138 9.95 -7.88 3.87
N SER A 139 9.06 -7.51 4.80
CA SER A 139 7.70 -8.02 4.91
C SER A 139 6.77 -6.86 5.27
N VAL A 140 5.58 -6.84 4.68
CA VAL A 140 4.62 -5.75 4.88
C VAL A 140 3.35 -6.32 5.50
N GLY A 141 3.03 -5.86 6.71
CA GLY A 141 1.74 -6.04 7.35
C GLY A 141 0.76 -4.94 6.92
N VAL A 142 -0.50 -5.30 6.69
CA VAL A 142 -1.58 -4.37 6.35
C VAL A 142 -2.63 -4.39 7.45
N ARG A 143 -2.94 -3.23 8.03
CA ARG A 143 -4.01 -3.06 9.02
C ARG A 143 -5.02 -2.03 8.52
N GLU A 144 -6.27 -2.44 8.35
CA GLU A 144 -7.36 -1.50 8.04
C GLU A 144 -7.66 -0.63 9.26
N LEU A 145 -7.75 0.69 9.05
CA LEU A 145 -8.03 1.67 10.10
C LEU A 145 -9.52 2.06 10.10
N ILE A 146 -10.03 2.57 8.98
CA ILE A 146 -11.41 3.06 8.81
C ILE A 146 -11.81 2.97 7.32
N THR A 147 -13.08 2.70 7.04
CA THR A 147 -13.72 2.85 5.72
C THR A 147 -14.51 4.17 5.68
N SER A 148 -14.31 5.04 4.68
CA SER A 148 -15.06 6.29 4.55
C SER A 148 -15.63 6.50 3.13
N PRO A 149 -16.92 6.85 2.99
CA PRO A 149 -17.45 7.28 1.70
C PRO A 149 -16.92 8.68 1.37
N VAL A 150 -16.33 8.84 0.18
CA VAL A 150 -15.88 10.15 -0.31
C VAL A 150 -16.72 10.51 -1.54
N SER A 151 -17.45 11.63 -1.48
CA SER A 151 -18.10 12.20 -2.66
C SER A 151 -17.06 12.90 -3.52
N THR A 152 -17.04 12.60 -4.82
CA THR A 152 -16.16 13.26 -5.78
C THR A 152 -16.87 14.47 -6.37
N ASP A 153 -17.01 15.54 -5.59
CA ASP A 153 -17.45 16.82 -6.13
C ASP A 153 -16.32 17.41 -7.01
N LYS A 154 -16.53 17.46 -8.33
CA LYS A 154 -15.72 18.25 -9.27
C LYS A 154 -16.60 19.17 -10.10
#